data_AF-A0A0B1T9D5-F1
#
_entry.id   AF-A0A0B1T9D5-F1
#
_cell.length_a   1.000
_cell.length_b   1.000
_cell.length_c   1.000
_cell.angle_alpha   90.00
_cell.angle_beta   90.00
_cell.angle_gamma   90.00
#
_symmetry.space_group_name_H-M   'P 1'
#
loop_
_entity.id
_entity.type
_entity.pdbx_description
1 polymer ?
#
loop_
_entity_poly.entity_id
_entity_poly.type
_entity_poly.pdbx_seq_one_letter_code
_entity_poly.pdbx_strand_id
1 'polypeptide(L)'
;MNGASTITDSLVKEHLLFRGLYNTLKAFDQDTKSGKDLKLQVDKFVADSLAAVDNLDIDALKSLWDLWKAKVFNSLSGENARLTIVYETDMYRLYLVKCVENKRIDKCNQFFLKCAALTQNNPVWAEWFAFPYHPKPEACQAFRKYYSHEWREIFVISLHNFVRIAVQSSPRSHLVQMIELLSEEAESNSTDRSHASNFGMMNPFEDELMDDFAVIAQYVTFSLYSSRSLLTCLECFSNIQSFMFKLK
;
A
#
# COMPACT_ATOMS: atom_id res chain seq x y z
N MET A 1 -3.69 -6.56 15.11
CA MET A 1 -3.93 -7.03 13.72
C MET A 1 -3.25 -8.36 13.35
N ASN A 2 -2.51 -9.05 14.25
CA ASN A 2 -1.86 -10.34 13.93
C ASN A 2 -2.70 -11.60 14.27
N GLY A 3 -3.78 -11.46 15.06
CA GLY A 3 -4.58 -12.60 15.53
C GLY A 3 -5.42 -13.29 14.45
N ALA A 4 -6.07 -12.51 13.57
CA ALA A 4 -6.94 -13.06 12.53
C ALA A 4 -6.19 -13.92 11.49
N SER A 5 -4.95 -13.53 11.14
CA SER A 5 -4.10 -14.30 10.24
C SER A 5 -3.70 -15.65 10.86
N THR A 6 -3.40 -15.68 12.16
CA THR A 6 -3.04 -16.93 12.86
C THR A 6 -4.23 -17.88 13.04
N ILE A 7 -5.44 -17.36 13.22
CA ILE A 7 -6.66 -18.18 13.28
C ILE A 7 -6.99 -18.75 11.91
N THR A 8 -6.88 -17.93 10.86
CA THR A 8 -7.08 -18.37 9.47
C THR A 8 -6.14 -19.50 9.10
N ASP A 9 -4.84 -19.35 9.39
CA ASP A 9 -3.84 -20.37 9.11
C ASP A 9 -4.13 -21.68 9.86
N SER A 10 -4.63 -21.58 11.10
CA SER A 10 -4.99 -22.75 11.91
C SER A 10 -6.17 -23.52 11.30
N LEU A 11 -7.21 -22.81 10.84
CA LEU A 11 -8.38 -23.40 10.19
C LEU A 11 -8.04 -24.05 8.84
N VAL A 12 -7.16 -23.41 8.05
CA VAL A 12 -6.67 -24.00 6.79
C VAL A 12 -5.91 -25.29 7.08
N LYS A 13 -5.06 -25.33 8.11
CA LYS A 13 -4.33 -26.55 8.50
C LYS A 13 -5.26 -27.67 8.95
N GLU A 14 -6.25 -27.34 9.77
CA GLU A 14 -7.26 -28.31 10.22
C GLU A 14 -8.04 -28.89 9.03
N HIS A 15 -8.47 -28.05 8.10
CA HIS A 15 -9.18 -28.50 6.89
C HIS A 15 -8.33 -29.43 6.02
N LEU A 16 -7.07 -29.07 5.77
CA LEU A 16 -6.14 -29.91 4.99
C LEU A 16 -5.88 -31.26 5.67
N LEU A 17 -5.75 -31.27 7.01
CA LEU A 17 -5.56 -32.47 7.80
C LEU A 17 -6.79 -33.39 7.72
N PHE A 18 -8.00 -32.84 7.89
CA PHE A 18 -9.26 -33.59 7.80
C PHE A 18 -9.46 -34.26 6.43
N ARG A 19 -9.02 -33.60 5.35
CA ARG A 19 -9.08 -34.14 3.98
C ARG A 19 -7.96 -35.14 3.66
N GLY A 20 -7.01 -35.37 4.57
CA GLY A 20 -5.86 -36.25 4.37
C GLY A 20 -4.82 -35.71 3.38
N LEU A 21 -4.78 -34.39 3.16
CA LEU A 21 -3.89 -33.74 2.20
C LEU A 21 -2.50 -33.46 2.81
N TYR A 22 -1.83 -34.50 3.31
CA TYR A 22 -0.59 -34.37 4.10
C TYR A 22 0.56 -33.71 3.34
N ASN A 23 0.71 -33.98 2.04
CA ASN A 23 1.74 -33.35 1.22
C ASN A 23 1.50 -31.84 1.06
N THR A 24 0.23 -31.44 0.88
CA THR A 24 -0.17 -30.03 0.79
C THR A 24 0.01 -29.32 2.12
N LEU A 25 -0.36 -29.97 3.24
CA LEU A 25 -0.16 -29.44 4.58
C LEU A 25 1.33 -29.19 4.88
N LYS A 26 2.20 -30.14 4.51
CA LYS A 26 3.65 -29.98 4.67
C LYS A 26 4.21 -28.82 3.85
N ALA A 27 3.76 -28.68 2.60
CA ALA A 27 4.15 -27.57 1.74
C ALA A 27 3.64 -26.22 2.29
N PHE A 28 2.39 -26.19 2.76
CA PHE A 28 1.81 -25.01 3.41
C PHE A 28 2.61 -24.59 4.65
N ASP A 29 2.89 -25.50 5.58
CA ASP A 29 3.70 -25.21 6.76
C ASP A 29 5.10 -24.72 6.42
N GLN A 30 5.73 -25.29 5.39
CA GLN A 30 7.04 -24.85 4.92
C GLN A 30 6.97 -23.42 4.38
N ASP A 31 5.95 -23.10 3.58
CA ASP A 31 5.75 -21.77 3.01
C ASP A 31 5.39 -20.73 4.09
N THR A 32 4.53 -21.08 5.06
CA THR A 32 4.20 -20.19 6.19
C THR A 32 5.43 -19.91 7.06
N LYS A 33 6.28 -20.92 7.33
CA LYS A 33 7.53 -20.75 8.08
C LYS A 33 8.62 -20.05 7.28
N SER A 34 8.57 -20.11 5.95
CA SER A 34 9.56 -19.47 5.07
C SER A 34 9.48 -17.93 5.11
N GLY A 35 8.48 -17.34 5.77
CA GLY A 35 8.41 -15.90 5.95
C GLY A 35 8.25 -15.16 4.64
N LYS A 36 7.52 -15.73 3.66
CA LYS A 36 7.07 -15.00 2.45
C LYS A 36 5.99 -13.95 2.79
N ASP A 37 6.10 -13.30 3.95
CA ASP A 37 5.23 -12.21 4.37
C ASP A 37 5.26 -11.14 3.27
N LEU A 38 4.09 -10.68 2.85
CA LEU A 38 4.00 -9.62 1.85
C LEU A 38 4.79 -8.37 2.31
N LYS A 39 4.96 -8.15 3.62
CA LYS A 39 5.81 -7.06 4.13
C LYS A 39 7.28 -7.25 3.76
N LEU A 40 7.82 -8.46 3.86
CA LEU A 40 9.18 -8.79 3.41
C LEU A 40 9.28 -8.75 1.87
N GLN A 41 8.16 -8.99 1.17
CA GLN A 41 8.10 -8.79 -0.27
C GLN A 41 8.16 -7.31 -0.67
N VAL A 42 7.69 -6.35 0.16
CA VAL A 42 7.82 -4.90 -0.11
C VAL A 42 9.29 -4.49 -0.15
N ASP A 43 10.04 -4.81 0.90
CA ASP A 43 11.48 -4.51 0.98
C ASP A 43 12.22 -5.12 -0.21
N LYS A 44 11.93 -6.39 -0.49
CA LYS A 44 12.51 -7.11 -1.61
C LYS A 44 12.16 -6.49 -2.97
N PHE A 45 10.92 -6.06 -3.18
CA PHE A 45 10.51 -5.43 -4.42
C PHE A 45 11.26 -4.13 -4.68
N VAL A 46 11.37 -3.26 -3.67
CA VAL A 46 12.09 -2.00 -3.81
C VAL A 46 13.56 -2.28 -4.08
N ALA A 47 14.18 -3.20 -3.33
CA ALA A 47 15.57 -3.58 -3.53
C ALA A 47 15.83 -4.20 -4.92
N ASP A 48 15.00 -5.15 -5.35
CA ASP A 48 15.12 -5.80 -6.66
C ASP A 48 14.87 -4.80 -7.80
N SER A 49 13.96 -3.83 -7.63
CA SER A 49 13.72 -2.76 -8.61
C SER A 49 14.95 -1.86 -8.77
N LEU A 50 15.55 -1.43 -7.65
CA LEU A 50 16.76 -0.61 -7.66
C LEU A 50 17.96 -1.38 -8.23
N ALA A 51 18.09 -2.66 -7.90
CA ALA A 51 19.12 -3.52 -8.48
C ALA A 51 18.96 -3.66 -10.00
N ALA A 52 17.74 -3.81 -10.51
CA ALA A 52 17.48 -3.84 -11.94
C ALA A 52 17.85 -2.50 -12.63
N VAL A 53 17.58 -1.37 -11.96
CA VAL A 53 18.03 -0.04 -12.40
C VAL A 53 19.54 0.04 -12.44
N ASP A 54 20.24 -0.32 -11.37
CA ASP A 54 21.70 -0.21 -11.29
C ASP A 54 22.41 -1.11 -12.29
N ASN A 55 21.85 -2.30 -12.57
CA ASN A 55 22.36 -3.24 -13.57
C ASN A 55 21.97 -2.89 -15.01
N LEU A 56 21.18 -1.83 -15.23
CA LEU A 56 20.64 -1.44 -16.53
C LEU A 56 19.86 -2.58 -17.21
N ASP A 57 19.13 -3.37 -16.43
CA ASP A 57 18.30 -4.48 -16.90
C ASP A 57 16.81 -4.07 -16.95
N ILE A 58 16.38 -3.62 -18.13
CA ILE A 58 14.99 -3.23 -18.33
C ILE A 58 14.03 -4.42 -18.34
N ASP A 59 14.49 -5.61 -18.72
CA ASP A 59 13.64 -6.80 -18.76
C ASP A 59 13.27 -7.25 -17.35
N ALA A 60 14.27 -7.29 -16.46
CA ALA A 60 14.05 -7.57 -15.05
C ALA A 60 13.12 -6.52 -14.41
N LEU A 61 13.39 -5.23 -14.65
CA LEU A 61 12.59 -4.14 -14.07
C LEU A 61 11.13 -4.21 -14.54
N LYS A 62 10.90 -4.36 -15.85
CA LYS A 62 9.56 -4.47 -16.42
C LYS A 62 8.83 -5.71 -15.92
N SER A 63 9.49 -6.86 -15.90
CA SER A 63 8.90 -8.12 -15.43
C SER A 63 8.50 -8.05 -13.96
N LEU A 64 9.35 -7.45 -13.12
CA LEU A 64 9.06 -7.22 -11.71
C LEU A 64 7.85 -6.30 -11.54
N TRP A 65 7.80 -5.19 -12.27
CA TRP A 65 6.69 -4.26 -12.20
C TRP A 65 5.38 -4.87 -12.70
N ASP A 66 5.39 -5.59 -13.81
CA ASP A 66 4.22 -6.27 -14.37
C ASP A 66 3.69 -7.36 -13.41
N LEU A 67 4.59 -8.10 -12.74
CA LEU A 67 4.22 -9.05 -11.69
C LEU A 67 3.49 -8.39 -10.53
N TRP A 68 3.99 -7.25 -10.06
CA TRP A 68 3.39 -6.50 -8.95
C TRP A 68 2.10 -5.81 -9.34
N LYS A 69 1.97 -5.34 -10.59
CA LYS A 69 0.69 -4.88 -11.13
C LYS A 69 -0.36 -6.00 -11.06
N ALA A 70 -0.03 -7.18 -11.58
CA ALA A 70 -0.96 -8.32 -11.58
C ALA A 70 -1.36 -8.76 -10.17
N LYS A 71 -0.43 -8.75 -9.20
CA LYS A 71 -0.66 -9.25 -7.84
C LYS A 71 -1.29 -8.23 -6.89
N VAL A 72 -0.92 -6.96 -7.02
CA VAL A 72 -1.20 -5.93 -6.01
C VAL A 72 -1.80 -4.69 -6.66
N PHE A 73 -1.14 -4.07 -7.64
CA PHE A 73 -1.56 -2.72 -8.05
C PHE A 73 -2.86 -2.69 -8.86
N ASN A 74 -3.22 -3.78 -9.55
CA ASN A 74 -4.48 -3.86 -10.31
C ASN A 74 -5.74 -3.88 -9.41
N SER A 75 -5.60 -4.19 -8.12
CA SER A 75 -6.73 -4.13 -7.17
C SER A 75 -6.93 -2.73 -6.57
N LEU A 76 -6.00 -1.80 -6.81
CA LEU A 76 -6.08 -0.43 -6.31
C LEU A 76 -7.07 0.39 -7.13
N SER A 77 -7.77 1.29 -6.46
CA SER A 77 -8.72 2.23 -7.07
C SER A 77 -8.42 3.69 -6.67
N GLY A 78 -8.99 4.63 -7.42
CA GLY A 78 -8.89 6.05 -7.12
C GLY A 78 -7.46 6.58 -7.14
N GLU A 79 -7.06 7.29 -6.09
CA GLU A 79 -5.75 7.93 -6.00
C GLU A 79 -4.59 6.92 -6.05
N ASN A 80 -4.73 5.76 -5.41
CA ASN A 80 -3.67 4.74 -5.38
C ASN A 80 -3.39 4.13 -6.76
N ALA A 81 -4.43 3.99 -7.60
CA ALA A 81 -4.26 3.57 -8.98
C ALA A 81 -3.48 4.62 -9.79
N ARG A 82 -3.77 5.91 -9.59
CA ARG A 82 -3.03 7.01 -10.22
C ARG A 82 -1.57 7.05 -9.78
N LEU A 83 -1.31 6.88 -8.48
CA LEU A 83 0.04 6.84 -7.92
C LEU A 83 0.87 5.69 -8.49
N THR A 84 0.25 4.53 -8.79
CA THR A 84 0.94 3.41 -9.46
C THR A 84 1.60 3.88 -10.76
N ILE A 85 0.89 4.64 -11.59
CA ILE A 85 1.40 5.15 -12.88
C ILE A 85 2.53 6.15 -12.66
N VAL A 86 2.40 7.00 -11.63
CA VAL A 86 3.44 8.00 -11.27
C VAL A 86 4.72 7.30 -10.84
N TYR A 87 4.64 6.35 -9.91
CA TYR A 87 5.81 5.60 -9.45
C TYR A 87 6.44 4.75 -10.56
N GLU A 88 5.64 4.13 -11.44
CA GLU A 88 6.14 3.40 -12.61
C GLU A 88 6.94 4.34 -13.52
N THR A 89 6.38 5.51 -13.81
CA THR A 89 7.00 6.52 -14.67
C THR A 89 8.31 7.02 -14.07
N ASP A 90 8.32 7.37 -12.78
CA ASP A 90 9.52 7.88 -12.11
C ASP A 90 10.59 6.80 -11.95
N MET A 91 10.23 5.53 -11.77
CA MET A 91 11.18 4.40 -11.77
C MET A 91 11.86 4.25 -13.14
N TYR A 92 11.10 4.32 -14.24
CA TYR A 92 11.67 4.26 -15.58
C TYR A 92 12.51 5.49 -15.94
N ARG A 93 12.14 6.67 -15.45
CA ARG A 93 12.98 7.88 -15.61
C ARG A 93 14.30 7.75 -14.86
N LEU A 94 14.27 7.17 -13.65
CA LEU A 94 15.47 6.84 -12.90
C LEU A 94 16.38 5.84 -13.65
N TYR A 95 15.78 4.82 -14.27
CA TYR A 95 16.49 3.89 -15.17
C TYR A 95 17.21 4.60 -16.31
N LEU A 96 16.52 5.51 -17.01
CA LEU A 96 17.09 6.27 -18.12
C LEU A 96 18.25 7.16 -17.67
N VAL A 97 18.10 7.87 -16.55
CA VAL A 97 19.18 8.68 -15.97
C VAL A 97 20.40 7.81 -15.68
N LYS A 98 20.21 6.64 -15.05
CA LYS A 98 21.30 5.69 -14.77
C LYS A 98 21.98 5.19 -16.04
N CYS A 99 21.23 4.94 -17.12
CA CYS A 99 21.81 4.57 -18.41
C CYS A 99 22.72 5.67 -18.96
N VAL A 100 22.29 6.93 -18.90
CA VAL A 100 23.07 8.08 -19.39
C VAL A 100 24.30 8.33 -18.51
N GLU A 101 24.18 8.25 -17.19
CA GLU A 101 25.31 8.32 -16.25
C GLU A 101 26.38 7.27 -16.57
N ASN A 102 25.95 6.05 -16.92
CA ASN A 102 26.83 4.96 -17.32
C ASN A 102 27.25 5.00 -18.80
N LYS A 103 26.88 6.05 -19.56
CA LYS A 103 27.17 6.22 -20.99
C LYS A 103 26.64 5.07 -21.87
N ARG A 104 25.54 4.44 -21.46
CA ARG A 104 24.89 3.30 -22.13
C ARG A 104 23.63 3.74 -22.88
N ILE A 105 23.84 4.49 -23.97
CA ILE A 105 22.75 4.97 -24.85
C ILE A 105 22.01 3.81 -25.52
N ASP A 106 22.70 2.70 -25.77
CA ASP A 106 22.11 1.45 -26.26
C ASP A 106 20.99 0.95 -25.34
N LYS A 107 21.16 1.07 -24.02
CA LYS A 107 20.16 0.68 -23.02
C LYS A 107 18.98 1.63 -22.98
N CYS A 108 19.19 2.94 -23.19
CA CYS A 108 18.09 3.87 -23.38
C CYS A 108 17.24 3.51 -24.60
N ASN A 109 17.87 3.18 -25.73
CA ASN A 109 17.15 2.79 -26.94
C ASN A 109 16.41 1.46 -26.75
N GLN A 110 17.03 0.50 -26.06
CA GLN A 110 16.38 -0.75 -25.66
C GLN A 110 15.13 -0.49 -24.82
N PHE A 111 15.19 0.46 -23.86
CA PHE A 111 14.03 0.87 -23.08
C PHE A 111 12.89 1.39 -23.98
N PHE A 112 13.16 2.34 -24.87
CA PHE A 112 12.12 2.92 -25.73
C PHE A 112 11.50 1.89 -26.69
N LEU A 113 12.27 0.91 -27.15
CA LEU A 113 11.76 -0.20 -27.95
C LEU A 113 10.86 -1.14 -27.13
N LYS A 114 11.27 -1.52 -25.92
CA LYS A 114 10.54 -2.49 -25.08
C LYS A 114 9.32 -1.88 -24.38
N CYS A 115 9.38 -0.59 -24.08
CA CYS A 115 8.33 0.16 -23.42
C CYS A 115 7.53 1.03 -24.41
N ALA A 116 7.54 0.69 -25.71
CA ALA A 116 6.86 1.44 -26.75
C ALA A 116 5.36 1.66 -26.45
N ALA A 117 4.66 0.65 -25.92
CA ALA A 117 3.25 0.77 -25.54
C ALA A 117 2.98 1.81 -24.43
N LEU A 118 3.97 2.11 -23.60
CA LEU A 118 3.88 3.12 -22.54
C LEU A 118 4.30 4.52 -23.03
N THR A 119 5.27 4.57 -23.94
CA THR A 119 5.97 5.80 -24.32
C THR A 119 5.47 6.43 -25.61
N GLN A 120 5.02 5.62 -26.58
CA GLN A 120 4.55 6.13 -27.87
C GLN A 120 3.23 6.90 -27.70
N ASN A 121 3.12 8.02 -28.42
CA ASN A 121 1.97 8.94 -28.36
C ASN A 121 1.66 9.48 -26.95
N ASN A 122 2.61 9.40 -26.02
CA ASN A 122 2.45 9.89 -24.67
C ASN A 122 3.26 11.20 -24.49
N PRO A 123 2.59 12.36 -24.27
CA PRO A 123 3.29 13.65 -24.14
C PRO A 123 4.25 13.68 -22.95
N VAL A 124 4.00 12.86 -21.92
CA VAL A 124 4.87 12.73 -20.73
C VAL A 124 6.26 12.20 -21.09
N TRP A 125 6.36 11.43 -22.18
CA TRP A 125 7.59 10.80 -22.66
C TRP A 125 8.19 11.50 -23.88
N ALA A 126 7.49 12.46 -24.50
CA ALA A 126 7.94 13.10 -25.74
C ALA A 126 9.35 13.72 -25.62
N GLU A 127 9.59 14.52 -24.59
CA GLU A 127 10.92 15.13 -24.34
C GLU A 127 11.97 14.09 -23.91
N TRP A 128 11.54 12.95 -23.37
CA TRP A 128 12.43 11.87 -22.94
C TRP A 128 13.02 11.07 -24.10
N PHE A 129 12.40 11.08 -25.29
CA PHE A 129 13.02 10.45 -26.47
C PHE A 129 14.32 11.14 -26.88
N ALA A 130 14.43 12.46 -26.66
CA ALA A 130 15.64 13.23 -26.94
C ALA A 130 16.68 13.15 -25.80
N PHE A 131 16.26 12.70 -24.61
CA PHE A 131 17.08 12.67 -23.40
C PHE A 131 18.46 11.99 -23.58
N PRO A 132 18.57 10.80 -24.19
CA PRO A 132 19.86 10.11 -24.32
C PRO A 132 20.87 10.84 -25.21
N TYR A 133 20.39 11.75 -26.05
CA TYR A 133 21.19 12.50 -27.02
C TYR A 133 21.48 13.93 -26.57
N HIS A 134 20.95 14.32 -25.41
CA HIS A 134 21.14 15.66 -24.89
C HIS A 134 22.58 15.85 -24.40
N PRO A 135 23.29 16.94 -24.77
CA PRO A 135 24.70 17.12 -24.41
C PRO A 135 24.93 17.38 -22.92
N LYS A 136 23.96 18.02 -22.25
CA LYS A 136 24.02 18.34 -20.83
C LYS A 136 22.66 18.19 -20.12
N PRO A 137 22.14 16.96 -19.99
CA PRO A 137 20.79 16.69 -19.48
C PRO A 137 20.59 17.21 -18.05
N GLU A 138 21.61 17.18 -17.20
CA GLU A 138 21.57 17.65 -15.81
C GLU A 138 21.31 19.16 -15.69
N ALA A 139 21.67 19.94 -16.72
CA ALA A 139 21.41 21.37 -16.75
C ALA A 139 19.98 21.70 -17.21
N CYS A 140 19.29 20.78 -17.88
CA CYS A 140 17.95 20.99 -18.41
C CYS A 140 16.88 20.89 -17.32
N GLN A 141 15.96 21.85 -17.27
CA GLN A 141 14.90 21.91 -16.26
C GLN A 141 14.04 20.64 -16.22
N ALA A 142 13.78 20.01 -17.37
CA ALA A 142 12.97 18.81 -17.49
C ALA A 142 13.57 17.59 -16.78
N PHE A 143 14.91 17.48 -16.73
CA PHE A 143 15.60 16.29 -16.24
C PHE A 143 16.35 16.53 -14.93
N ARG A 144 16.70 17.78 -14.62
CA ARG A 144 17.54 18.15 -13.47
C ARG A 144 17.12 17.50 -12.16
N LYS A 145 15.82 17.41 -11.87
CA LYS A 145 15.33 16.83 -10.61
C LYS A 145 15.76 15.37 -10.42
N TYR A 146 15.86 14.59 -11.50
CA TYR A 146 16.20 13.17 -11.46
C TYR A 146 17.70 12.90 -11.24
N TYR A 147 18.55 13.92 -11.41
CA TYR A 147 19.97 13.87 -11.06
C TYR A 147 20.23 14.20 -9.58
N SER A 148 19.21 14.66 -8.84
CA SER A 148 19.37 14.97 -7.41
C SER A 148 19.38 13.70 -6.56
N HIS A 149 20.37 13.59 -5.67
CA HIS A 149 20.42 12.54 -4.66
C HIS A 149 19.21 12.60 -3.72
N GLU A 150 18.83 13.81 -3.30
CA GLU A 150 17.69 14.05 -2.42
C GLU A 150 16.39 13.53 -3.04
N TRP A 151 16.18 13.81 -4.33
CA TRP A 151 15.00 13.29 -5.03
C TRP A 151 14.98 11.76 -5.03
N ARG A 152 16.14 11.12 -5.26
CA ARG A 152 16.25 9.65 -5.28
C ARG A 152 15.92 9.06 -3.91
N GLU A 153 16.43 9.62 -2.83
CA GLU A 153 16.15 9.14 -1.46
C GLU A 153 14.65 9.28 -1.13
N ILE A 154 14.08 10.45 -1.40
CA ILE A 154 12.65 10.71 -1.19
C ILE A 154 11.79 9.74 -2.01
N PHE A 155 12.16 9.52 -3.28
CA PHE A 155 11.47 8.59 -4.17
C PHE A 155 11.47 7.17 -3.62
N VAL A 156 12.62 6.65 -3.18
CA VAL A 156 12.74 5.29 -2.64
C VAL A 156 11.90 5.10 -1.38
N ILE A 157 11.95 6.05 -0.45
CA ILE A 157 11.16 6.00 0.79
C ILE A 157 9.66 6.05 0.47
N SER A 158 9.27 6.93 -0.46
CA SER A 158 7.89 7.11 -0.86
C SER A 158 7.35 5.89 -1.61
N LEU A 159 8.15 5.28 -2.49
CA LEU A 159 7.81 4.04 -3.18
C LEU A 159 7.60 2.90 -2.18
N HIS A 160 8.50 2.75 -1.21
CA HIS A 160 8.35 1.73 -0.16
C HIS A 160 7.04 1.90 0.61
N ASN A 161 6.76 3.11 1.08
CA ASN A 161 5.52 3.41 1.79
C ASN A 161 4.28 3.16 0.93
N PHE A 162 4.30 3.57 -0.34
CA PHE A 162 3.22 3.33 -1.29
C PHE A 162 2.97 1.83 -1.48
N VAL A 163 4.02 1.04 -1.75
CA VAL A 163 3.89 -0.41 -1.98
C VAL A 163 3.37 -1.11 -0.73
N ARG A 164 3.79 -0.65 0.46
CA ARG A 164 3.24 -1.14 1.73
C ARG A 164 1.75 -0.87 1.86
N ILE A 165 1.29 0.34 1.52
CA ILE A 165 -0.15 0.69 1.52
C ILE A 165 -0.90 -0.13 0.46
N ALA A 166 -0.31 -0.33 -0.72
CA ALA A 166 -0.89 -1.11 -1.80
C ALA A 166 -1.12 -2.57 -1.38
N VAL A 167 -0.15 -3.17 -0.71
CA VAL A 167 -0.26 -4.51 -0.11
C VAL A 167 -1.39 -4.58 0.92
N GLN A 168 -1.52 -3.56 1.77
CA GLN A 168 -2.54 -3.52 2.83
C GLN A 168 -3.95 -3.30 2.30
N SER A 169 -4.08 -2.62 1.17
CA SER A 169 -5.36 -2.32 0.51
C SER A 169 -5.78 -3.41 -0.49
N SER A 170 -4.90 -4.34 -0.82
CA SER A 170 -5.25 -5.51 -1.63
C SER A 170 -6.31 -6.36 -0.89
N PRO A 171 -7.35 -6.85 -1.59
CA PRO A 171 -8.47 -7.53 -0.95
C PRO A 171 -7.99 -8.71 -0.10
N ARG A 172 -8.37 -8.70 1.18
CA ARG A 172 -8.12 -9.82 2.10
C ARG A 172 -8.81 -11.08 1.55
N SER A 173 -8.24 -12.25 1.79
CA SER A 173 -8.92 -13.50 1.41
C SER A 173 -10.30 -13.56 2.09
N HIS A 174 -11.31 -14.07 1.37
CA HIS A 174 -12.67 -14.20 1.90
C HIS A 174 -12.71 -14.97 3.23
N LEU A 175 -11.81 -15.94 3.40
CA LEU A 175 -11.68 -16.72 4.63
C LEU A 175 -11.31 -15.83 5.83
N VAL A 176 -10.33 -14.93 5.66
CA VAL A 176 -9.95 -13.96 6.70
C VAL A 176 -11.13 -13.04 7.02
N GLN A 177 -11.83 -12.55 5.99
CA GLN A 177 -12.99 -11.67 6.17
C GLN A 177 -14.11 -12.37 6.97
N MET A 178 -14.41 -13.63 6.63
CA MET A 178 -15.42 -14.42 7.36
C MET A 178 -15.04 -14.63 8.83
N ILE A 179 -13.77 -14.90 9.13
CA ILE A 179 -13.31 -15.06 10.51
C ILE A 179 -13.42 -13.76 11.30
N GLU A 180 -13.08 -12.62 10.68
CA GLU A 180 -13.22 -11.31 11.32
C GLU A 180 -14.69 -11.03 11.68
N LEU A 181 -15.63 -11.26 10.76
CA LEU A 181 -17.07 -11.13 11.02
C LEU A 181 -17.55 -12.04 12.16
N LEU A 182 -17.15 -13.32 12.16
CA LEU A 182 -17.49 -14.27 13.23
C LEU A 182 -16.88 -13.88 14.58
N SER A 183 -15.70 -13.24 14.57
CA SER A 183 -15.05 -12.77 15.80
C SER A 183 -15.77 -11.55 16.37
N GLU A 184 -16.22 -10.62 15.51
CA GLU A 184 -17.00 -9.44 15.90
C GLU A 184 -18.36 -9.82 16.50
N GLU A 185 -19.06 -10.81 15.93
CA GLU A 185 -20.33 -11.34 16.47
C GLU A 185 -20.17 -12.04 17.84
N ALA A 186 -19.01 -12.67 18.09
CA ALA A 186 -18.73 -13.33 19.36
C ALA A 186 -18.46 -12.32 20.49
N GLU A 187 -17.82 -11.19 20.18
CA GLU A 187 -17.57 -10.13 21.14
C GLU A 187 -18.85 -9.38 21.51
N SER A 188 -19.73 -9.08 20.55
CA SER A 188 -21.03 -8.44 20.82
C SER A 188 -21.97 -9.33 21.66
N ASN A 189 -21.98 -10.65 21.43
CA ASN A 189 -22.81 -11.58 22.22
C ASN A 189 -22.31 -11.79 23.66
N SER A 190 -21.05 -11.47 23.95
CA SER A 190 -20.48 -11.61 25.30
C SER A 190 -20.91 -10.47 26.24
N THR A 191 -21.21 -9.28 25.69
CA THR A 191 -21.62 -8.11 26.45
C THR A 191 -23.08 -8.23 26.91
N ASP A 192 -23.97 -8.73 26.05
CA ASP A 192 -25.40 -8.92 26.39
C ASP A 192 -25.63 -10.00 27.46
N ARG A 193 -24.80 -11.04 27.51
CA ARG A 193 -24.93 -12.10 28.54
C ARG A 193 -24.53 -11.63 29.94
N SER A 194 -23.67 -10.62 30.03
CA SER A 194 -23.24 -10.05 31.32
C SER A 194 -24.35 -9.22 31.99
N HIS A 195 -25.27 -8.64 31.22
CA HIS A 195 -26.44 -7.92 31.74
C HIS A 195 -27.57 -8.86 32.16
N ALA A 196 -27.75 -9.99 31.47
CA ALA A 196 -28.79 -10.98 31.83
C ALA A 196 -28.48 -11.72 33.15
N SER A 197 -27.20 -11.88 33.52
CA SER A 197 -26.81 -12.56 34.77
C SER A 197 -26.92 -11.68 36.03
N ASN A 198 -27.20 -10.38 35.89
CA ASN A 198 -27.31 -9.44 37.01
C ASN A 198 -28.76 -9.00 37.31
N PHE A 199 -29.77 -9.54 36.62
CA PHE A 199 -31.18 -9.21 36.85
C PHE A 199 -31.79 -9.95 38.06
N GLY A 200 -31.02 -10.09 39.14
CA GLY A 200 -31.50 -10.49 40.45
C GLY A 200 -31.38 -9.30 41.39
N MET A 201 -32.50 -8.64 41.68
CA MET A 201 -32.68 -7.43 42.52
C MET A 201 -32.68 -6.11 41.74
N MET A 202 -33.81 -5.78 41.11
CA MET A 202 -34.12 -4.41 40.66
C MET A 202 -34.97 -3.72 41.71
N ASN A 203 -34.54 -2.53 42.15
CA ASN A 203 -35.36 -1.61 42.96
C ASN A 203 -36.10 -0.69 41.97
N PRO A 204 -37.44 -0.69 41.87
CA PRO A 204 -38.17 -0.16 40.71
C PRO A 204 -38.24 1.37 40.56
N PHE A 205 -37.39 2.15 41.24
CA PHE A 205 -37.54 3.62 41.33
C PHE A 205 -36.35 4.43 40.79
N GLU A 206 -35.33 3.81 40.19
CA GLU A 206 -34.13 4.54 39.71
C GLU A 206 -33.94 4.59 38.18
N ASP A 207 -34.64 3.76 37.38
CA ASP A 207 -34.38 3.69 35.92
C ASP A 207 -34.85 4.94 35.15
N GLU A 208 -35.94 5.59 35.57
CA GLU A 208 -36.55 6.67 34.77
C GLU A 208 -35.77 8.00 34.89
N LEU A 209 -34.88 8.14 35.88
CA LEU A 209 -34.08 9.37 36.07
C LEU A 209 -32.71 9.32 35.36
N MET A 210 -32.24 8.13 34.97
CA MET A 210 -30.91 7.93 34.40
C MET A 210 -30.87 8.20 32.89
N ASP A 211 -31.98 7.97 32.19
CA ASP A 211 -32.11 8.22 30.75
C ASP A 211 -32.12 9.72 30.42
N ASP A 212 -32.78 10.55 31.25
CA ASP A 212 -32.89 11.99 30.99
C ASP A 212 -31.55 12.74 31.11
N PHE A 213 -30.63 12.28 31.96
CA PHE A 213 -29.28 12.86 32.04
C PHE A 213 -28.32 12.33 30.96
N ALA A 214 -28.54 11.11 30.44
CA ALA A 214 -27.72 10.53 29.37
C ALA A 214 -27.91 11.26 28.03
N VAL A 215 -29.13 11.73 27.75
CA VAL A 215 -29.43 12.52 26.53
C VAL A 215 -28.66 13.84 26.52
N ILE A 216 -28.49 14.49 27.67
CA ILE A 216 -27.74 15.76 27.79
C ILE A 216 -26.24 15.52 27.58
N ALA A 217 -25.68 14.43 28.12
CA ALA A 217 -24.26 14.09 27.95
C ALA A 217 -23.90 13.69 26.51
N GLN A 218 -24.81 13.00 25.80
CA GLN A 218 -24.60 12.63 24.39
C GLN A 218 -24.63 13.83 23.45
N TYR A 219 -25.46 14.84 23.73
CA TYR A 219 -25.52 16.06 22.91
C TYR A 219 -24.24 16.92 23.02
N VAL A 220 -23.63 16.98 24.21
CA VAL A 220 -22.34 17.67 24.43
C VAL A 220 -21.17 16.91 23.77
N THR A 221 -21.20 15.58 23.80
CA THR A 221 -20.12 14.73 23.25
C THR A 221 -20.15 14.68 21.71
N PHE A 222 -21.34 14.70 21.10
CA PHE A 222 -21.47 14.70 19.63
C PHE A 222 -21.00 16.02 19.00
N SER A 223 -21.23 17.17 19.65
CA SER A 223 -20.76 18.48 19.17
C SER A 223 -19.22 18.61 19.21
N LEU A 224 -18.57 17.99 20.19
CA LEU A 224 -17.10 18.01 20.34
C LEU A 224 -16.37 17.07 19.36
N TYR A 225 -16.99 15.95 18.96
CA TYR A 225 -16.39 14.99 18.02
C TYR A 225 -16.49 15.40 16.56
N SER A 226 -17.58 16.05 16.14
CA SER A 226 -17.74 16.52 14.76
C SER A 226 -16.76 17.64 14.39
N SER A 227 -16.24 18.38 15.37
CA SER A 227 -15.36 19.52 15.13
C SER A 227 -13.87 19.14 15.08
N ARG A 228 -13.44 18.05 15.75
CA ARG A 228 -12.01 17.70 15.88
C ARG A 228 -11.45 16.87 14.73
N SER A 229 -12.25 16.03 14.07
CA SER A 229 -11.81 15.17 12.97
C SER A 229 -11.61 15.94 11.65
N LEU A 230 -12.40 17.00 11.41
CA LEU A 230 -12.25 17.86 10.25
C LEU A 230 -11.03 18.80 10.37
N LEU A 231 -10.75 19.30 11.57
CA LEU A 231 -9.58 20.17 11.83
C LEU A 231 -8.25 19.42 11.64
N THR A 232 -8.16 18.17 12.10
CA THR A 232 -6.96 17.33 11.90
C THR A 232 -6.76 16.89 10.44
N CYS A 233 -7.85 16.63 9.70
CA CYS A 233 -7.75 16.36 8.26
C CYS A 233 -7.37 17.60 7.44
N LEU A 234 -7.87 18.79 7.82
CA LEU A 234 -7.53 20.06 7.14
C LEU A 234 -6.08 20.50 7.42
N GLU A 235 -5.54 20.25 8.61
CA GLU A 235 -4.13 20.55 8.92
C GLU A 235 -3.14 19.64 8.17
N CYS A 236 -3.49 18.36 7.95
CA CYS A 236 -2.67 17.46 7.12
C CYS A 236 -2.72 17.86 5.63
N PHE A 237 -3.87 18.30 5.10
CA PHE A 237 -3.98 18.76 3.71
C PHE A 237 -3.28 20.12 3.47
N SER A 238 -3.37 21.05 4.42
CA SER A 238 -2.69 22.36 4.35
C SER A 238 -1.15 22.22 4.36
N ASN A 239 -0.61 21.31 5.17
CA ASN A 239 0.83 21.06 5.22
C ASN A 239 1.38 20.41 3.93
N ILE A 240 0.61 19.56 3.26
CA ILE A 240 1.02 18.93 1.99
C ILE A 240 0.98 19.92 0.83
N GLN A 241 -0.04 20.79 0.77
CA GLN A 241 -0.08 21.87 -0.24
C GLN A 241 1.03 22.91 -0.03
N SER A 242 1.36 23.24 1.23
CA SER A 242 2.44 24.19 1.56
C SER A 242 3.84 23.64 1.22
N PHE A 243 4.04 22.32 1.27
CA PHE A 243 5.29 21.68 0.85
C PHE A 243 5.43 21.62 -0.69
N MET A 244 4.33 21.39 -1.41
CA MET A 244 4.31 21.40 -2.88
C MET A 244 4.44 22.81 -3.49
N PHE A 245 4.04 23.86 -2.77
CA PHE A 245 4.19 25.26 -3.23
C PHE A 245 5.57 25.87 -2.93
N LYS A 246 6.38 25.27 -2.05
CA LYS A 246 7.75 25.73 -1.73
C LYS A 246 8.83 25.20 -2.67
N LEU A 247 8.47 24.35 -3.64
CA LEU A 247 9.39 23.77 -4.64
C LEU A 247 9.20 24.36 -6.04
N LYS A 248 8.65 25.57 -6.14
CA LYS A 248 8.56 26.37 -7.37
C LYS A 248 9.33 27.68 -7.19
#